data_AF-A0A533W7Y3-F1
#
_entry.id   AF-A0A533W7Y3-F1
#
_cell.length_a   1.000
_cell.length_b   1.000
_cell.length_c   1.000
_cell.angle_alpha   90.00
_cell.angle_beta   90.00
_cell.angle_gamma   90.00
#
_symmetry.space_group_name_H-M   'P 1'
#
loop_
_entity.id
_entity.type
_entity.pdbx_description
1 polymer ?
#
loop_
_entity_poly.entity_id
_entity_poly.type
_entity_poly.pdbx_seq_one_letter_code
_entity_poly.pdbx_strand_id
1 'polypeptide(L)'
;MSSMRPCSRNGAEEVKVPRFDTRRLEKEVKSGEPLPEEEKLFVIDGCTNPRSVTILIRGQVESGLGESERALDAALAACRALVKEPRVVGGAGAVEAELAHRLKKFALTFDDKTQLAVIAYAEALDGLVELLARNAGLDPIDARLEMEAAHARGLKWTGIDVFARRLRDAFEMGVVEPLLIKDSAFMIASEAACQLVRVDRVLKGYAGATLIPGEIPPGASEGPRVLNDAKDLPEETVKAFRKSRFLKPYGSKLELNL
;
A
#
# COMPACT_ATOMS: atom_id res chain seq x y z
N MET A 1 -7.00 41.87 -22.59
CA MET A 1 -8.11 41.01 -23.05
C MET A 1 -7.59 40.11 -24.15
N SER A 2 -7.32 38.84 -23.84
CA SER A 2 -7.17 37.79 -24.84
C SER A 2 -7.86 36.55 -24.29
N SER A 3 -8.90 36.14 -25.00
CA SER A 3 -9.94 35.21 -24.62
C SER A 3 -9.43 33.78 -24.44
N MET A 4 -9.76 33.18 -23.30
CA MET A 4 -9.89 31.73 -23.15
C MET A 4 -10.79 31.19 -24.27
N ARG A 5 -10.34 30.13 -24.96
CA ARG A 5 -11.22 29.27 -25.77
C ARG A 5 -11.25 27.85 -25.17
N PRO A 6 -12.39 27.15 -25.31
CA PRO A 6 -12.81 26.11 -24.38
C PRO A 6 -12.29 24.73 -24.77
N CYS A 7 -12.13 23.86 -23.78
CA CYS A 7 -11.93 22.42 -23.95
C CYS A 7 -13.10 21.82 -24.73
N SER A 8 -12.88 21.46 -26.00
CA SER A 8 -13.80 20.61 -26.75
C SER A 8 -13.63 19.16 -26.32
N ARG A 9 -14.65 18.61 -25.67
CA ARG A 9 -14.86 17.17 -25.52
C ARG A 9 -15.19 16.54 -26.88
N ASN A 10 -14.76 15.28 -27.02
CA ASN A 10 -15.18 14.26 -27.98
C ASN A 10 -14.35 14.12 -29.26
N GLY A 11 -13.46 13.14 -29.20
CA GLY A 11 -12.93 12.38 -30.33
C GLY A 11 -12.25 11.15 -29.75
N ALA A 12 -12.98 10.05 -29.59
CA ALA A 12 -12.36 8.74 -29.34
C ALA A 12 -11.62 8.36 -30.63
N GLU A 13 -10.41 8.88 -30.79
CA GLU A 13 -9.54 8.49 -31.88
C GLU A 13 -8.99 7.10 -31.51
N GLU A 14 -9.46 6.11 -32.25
CA GLU A 14 -8.99 4.73 -32.17
C GLU A 14 -7.47 4.74 -32.35
N VAL A 15 -6.72 4.67 -31.24
CA VAL A 15 -5.27 4.64 -31.28
C VAL A 15 -4.89 3.34 -31.97
N LYS A 16 -4.58 3.45 -33.26
CA LYS A 16 -4.04 2.36 -34.07
C LYS A 16 -2.85 1.77 -33.32
N VAL A 17 -3.08 0.62 -32.68
CA VAL A 17 -1.99 -0.18 -32.11
C VAL A 17 -1.11 -0.54 -33.31
N PRO A 18 0.15 -0.08 -33.37
CA PRO A 18 0.99 -0.38 -34.51
C PRO A 18 1.09 -1.91 -34.61
N ARG A 19 0.67 -2.47 -35.75
CA ARG A 19 0.88 -3.89 -36.05
C ARG A 19 2.38 -4.12 -36.01
N PHE A 20 2.82 -4.91 -35.03
CA PHE A 20 4.21 -5.31 -34.86
C PHE A 20 4.70 -5.99 -36.14
N ASP A 21 5.59 -5.32 -36.87
CA ASP A 21 6.25 -5.88 -38.04
C ASP A 21 7.44 -6.72 -37.56
N THR A 22 7.26 -8.04 -37.54
CA THR A 22 8.25 -9.02 -37.07
C THR A 22 9.55 -9.04 -37.90
N ARG A 23 9.62 -8.27 -39.00
CA ARG A 23 10.77 -8.23 -39.91
C ARG A 23 11.82 -7.17 -39.55
N ARG A 24 11.54 -6.27 -38.60
CA ARG A 24 12.47 -5.18 -38.20
C ARG A 24 13.35 -5.52 -36.99
N LEU A 25 13.30 -6.78 -36.52
CA LEU A 25 13.94 -7.25 -35.29
C LEU A 25 15.45 -7.57 -35.40
N GLU A 26 16.06 -7.42 -36.57
CA GLU A 26 17.50 -7.70 -36.78
C GLU A 26 18.37 -6.44 -36.90
N LYS A 27 17.88 -5.27 -36.48
CA LYS A 27 18.81 -4.20 -36.18
C LYS A 27 19.35 -4.41 -34.78
N GLU A 28 20.46 -5.14 -34.69
CA GLU A 28 21.47 -4.91 -33.66
C GLU A 28 21.65 -3.40 -33.53
N VAL A 29 21.11 -2.82 -32.48
CA VAL A 29 21.45 -1.44 -32.18
C VAL A 29 22.70 -1.46 -31.34
N LYS A 30 23.78 -1.09 -32.03
CA LYS A 30 25.11 -0.86 -31.47
C LYS A 30 25.08 0.39 -30.60
N SER A 31 24.62 0.26 -29.37
CA SER A 31 25.00 1.20 -28.30
C SER A 31 24.78 0.53 -26.93
N GLY A 32 25.82 -0.14 -26.46
CA GLY A 32 25.89 -0.80 -25.16
C GLY A 32 26.84 -1.98 -25.23
N GLU A 33 27.67 -2.17 -24.19
CA GLU A 33 28.66 -3.25 -24.11
C GLU A 33 28.06 -4.65 -24.40
N PRO A 34 28.85 -5.59 -24.95
CA PRO A 34 28.34 -6.91 -25.33
C PRO A 34 27.78 -7.67 -24.12
N LEU A 35 26.55 -8.16 -24.26
CA LEU A 35 25.92 -9.05 -23.28
C LEU A 35 26.64 -10.43 -23.25
N PRO A 36 26.73 -11.10 -22.08
CA PRO A 36 27.27 -12.46 -21.98
C PRO A 36 26.46 -13.47 -22.83
N GLU A 37 27.14 -14.49 -23.39
CA GLU A 37 26.64 -15.40 -24.44
C GLU A 37 25.42 -16.29 -24.10
N GLU A 38 24.98 -16.36 -22.84
CA GLU A 38 24.00 -17.38 -22.41
C GLU A 38 22.52 -17.00 -22.62
N GLU A 39 22.20 -15.72 -22.89
CA GLU A 39 20.82 -15.27 -23.14
C GLU A 39 20.75 -14.21 -24.26
N LYS A 40 19.96 -14.48 -25.29
CA LYS A 40 19.70 -13.51 -26.38
C LYS A 40 18.53 -12.60 -26.01
N LEU A 41 18.82 -11.32 -25.81
CA LEU A 41 17.81 -10.28 -25.59
C LEU A 41 17.51 -9.53 -26.89
N PHE A 42 16.23 -9.36 -27.20
CA PHE A 42 15.79 -8.45 -28.27
C PHE A 42 15.57 -7.06 -27.69
N VAL A 43 16.48 -6.14 -27.96
CA VAL A 43 16.40 -4.74 -27.50
C VAL A 43 15.83 -3.89 -28.63
N ILE A 44 14.77 -3.14 -28.33
CA ILE A 44 14.20 -2.13 -29.22
C ILE A 44 14.53 -0.77 -28.64
N ASP A 45 15.35 0.00 -29.34
CA ASP A 45 15.73 1.35 -28.95
C ASP A 45 15.48 2.36 -30.10
N GLY A 46 15.76 3.64 -29.83
CA GLY A 46 15.54 4.72 -30.81
C GLY A 46 14.07 5.10 -31.04
N CYS A 47 13.17 4.75 -30.12
CA CYS A 47 11.76 5.16 -30.17
C CYS A 47 11.61 6.67 -29.95
N THR A 48 10.94 7.39 -30.87
CA THR A 48 10.76 8.85 -30.79
C THR A 48 9.85 9.30 -29.64
N ASN A 49 8.87 8.50 -29.23
CA ASN A 49 8.00 8.77 -28.09
C ASN A 49 7.55 7.45 -27.41
N PRO A 50 8.43 6.83 -26.61
CA PRO A 50 8.10 5.58 -25.95
C PRO A 50 7.09 5.82 -24.81
N ARG A 51 5.89 5.22 -24.92
CA ARG A 51 4.92 5.16 -23.80
C ARG A 51 5.20 4.01 -22.82
N SER A 52 6.21 3.21 -23.10
CA SER A 52 6.66 2.08 -22.30
C SER A 52 8.19 2.04 -22.36
N VAL A 53 8.80 1.81 -21.21
CA VAL A 53 10.25 1.68 -21.04
C VAL A 53 10.52 0.40 -20.26
N THR A 54 11.67 -0.22 -20.53
CA THR A 54 12.10 -1.45 -19.84
C THR A 54 13.39 -1.14 -19.09
N ILE A 55 13.46 -1.56 -17.83
CA ILE A 55 14.67 -1.49 -17.01
C ILE A 55 15.17 -2.93 -16.83
N LEU A 56 16.38 -3.21 -17.31
CA LEU A 56 17.02 -4.51 -17.15
C LEU A 56 17.92 -4.50 -15.91
N ILE A 57 17.56 -5.31 -14.91
CA ILE A 57 18.37 -5.51 -13.71
C ILE A 57 19.23 -6.76 -13.91
N ARG A 58 20.53 -6.67 -13.60
CA ARG A 58 21.49 -7.78 -13.69
C ARG A 58 22.15 -7.98 -12.34
N GLY A 59 22.38 -9.24 -11.97
CA GLY A 59 22.94 -9.61 -10.67
C GLY A 59 23.40 -11.05 -10.69
N GLN A 60 24.34 -11.39 -9.81
CA GLN A 60 24.94 -12.73 -9.75
C GLN A 60 24.08 -13.75 -8.98
N VAL A 61 23.18 -13.28 -8.13
CA VAL A 61 22.35 -14.11 -7.24
C VAL A 61 20.88 -13.72 -7.41
N GLU A 62 20.02 -14.71 -7.63
CA GLU A 62 18.58 -14.51 -7.85
C GLU A 62 17.90 -13.78 -6.68
N SER A 63 18.29 -14.08 -5.43
CA SER A 63 17.71 -13.42 -4.26
C SER A 63 18.02 -11.91 -4.21
N GLY A 64 19.23 -11.51 -4.62
CA GLY A 64 19.62 -10.11 -4.72
C GLY A 64 18.92 -9.37 -5.88
N LEU A 65 18.65 -10.08 -6.98
CA LEU A 65 17.85 -9.56 -8.10
C LEU A 65 16.41 -9.27 -7.66
N GLY A 66 15.75 -10.20 -6.98
CA GLY A 66 14.38 -10.00 -6.50
C GLY A 66 14.26 -8.85 -5.49
N GLU A 67 15.27 -8.61 -4.65
CA GLU A 67 15.29 -7.44 -3.77
C GLU A 67 15.47 -6.12 -4.55
N SER A 68 16.35 -6.13 -5.55
CA SER A 68 16.58 -4.96 -6.40
C SER A 68 15.33 -4.58 -7.22
N GLU A 69 14.61 -5.58 -7.73
CA GLU A 69 13.31 -5.39 -8.41
C GLU A 69 12.28 -4.75 -7.47
N ARG A 70 12.11 -5.29 -6.26
CA ARG A 70 11.20 -4.72 -5.25
C ARG A 70 11.56 -3.29 -4.87
N ALA A 71 12.85 -3.00 -4.69
CA ALA A 71 13.33 -1.66 -4.36
C ALA A 71 13.05 -0.67 -5.51
N LEU A 72 13.25 -1.08 -6.76
CA LEU A 72 12.95 -0.27 -7.93
C LEU A 72 11.45 0.00 -8.06
N ASP A 73 10.62 -1.02 -7.88
CA ASP A 73 9.15 -0.88 -7.91
C ASP A 73 8.66 0.10 -6.85
N ALA A 74 9.21 0.04 -5.63
CA ALA A 74 8.90 0.99 -4.57
C ALA A 74 9.30 2.42 -4.94
N ALA A 75 10.50 2.62 -5.51
CA ALA A 75 10.95 3.93 -5.96
C ALA A 75 10.07 4.49 -7.09
N LEU A 76 9.72 3.67 -8.08
CA LEU A 76 8.84 4.07 -9.18
C LEU A 76 7.42 4.37 -8.68
N ALA A 77 6.90 3.61 -7.72
CA ALA A 77 5.62 3.88 -7.08
C ALA A 77 5.61 5.23 -6.35
N ALA A 78 6.70 5.58 -5.66
CA ALA A 78 6.88 6.89 -5.02
C ALA A 78 6.92 8.03 -6.04
N CYS A 79 7.70 7.88 -7.11
CA CYS A 79 7.73 8.85 -8.21
C CYS A 79 6.34 9.02 -8.86
N ARG A 80 5.61 7.91 -9.08
CA ARG A 80 4.24 7.94 -9.61
C ARG A 80 3.29 8.68 -8.67
N ALA A 81 3.44 8.53 -7.36
CA ALA A 81 2.64 9.28 -6.39
C ALA A 81 2.91 10.79 -6.50
N LEU A 82 4.17 11.20 -6.65
CA LEU A 82 4.55 12.61 -6.83
C LEU A 82 4.05 13.21 -8.15
N VAL A 83 4.02 12.41 -9.22
CA VAL A 83 3.44 12.86 -10.50
C VAL A 83 1.94 13.11 -10.38
N LYS A 84 1.23 12.29 -9.58
CA LYS A 84 -0.20 12.47 -9.33
C LYS A 84 -0.49 13.65 -8.39
N GLU A 85 0.25 13.74 -7.29
CA GLU A 85 0.15 14.83 -6.32
C GLU A 85 1.57 15.32 -5.95
N PRO A 86 1.99 16.51 -6.43
CA PRO A 86 3.34 17.02 -6.24
C PRO A 86 3.51 17.68 -4.87
N ARG A 87 3.22 16.94 -3.79
CA ARG A 87 3.35 17.40 -2.40
C ARG A 87 4.15 16.40 -1.59
N VAL A 88 5.04 16.91 -0.76
CA VAL A 88 5.96 16.14 0.09
C VAL A 88 5.84 16.58 1.54
N VAL A 89 6.21 15.69 2.44
CA VAL A 89 6.34 15.89 3.88
C VAL A 89 7.71 15.43 4.35
N GLY A 90 8.18 15.97 5.49
CA GLY A 90 9.42 15.50 6.11
C GLY A 90 9.25 14.09 6.64
N GLY A 91 10.16 13.17 6.27
CA GLY A 91 10.11 11.79 6.72
C GLY A 91 10.77 11.58 8.09
N ALA A 92 11.47 10.46 8.26
CA ALA A 92 12.26 10.15 9.45
C ALA A 92 11.48 10.16 10.78
N GLY A 93 10.18 9.84 10.75
CA GLY A 93 9.31 9.85 11.94
C GLY A 93 8.79 11.24 12.33
N ALA A 94 9.15 12.31 11.60
CA ALA A 94 8.74 13.67 11.93
C ALA A 94 7.22 13.88 11.80
N VAL A 95 6.61 13.31 10.75
CA VAL A 95 5.17 13.41 10.53
C VAL A 95 4.40 12.70 11.63
N GLU A 96 4.83 11.49 11.99
CA GLU A 96 4.22 10.68 13.04
C GLU A 96 4.28 11.40 14.39
N ALA A 97 5.45 11.97 14.76
CA ALA A 97 5.61 12.74 15.99
C ALA A 97 4.76 14.03 16.02
N GLU A 98 4.72 14.78 14.91
CA GLU A 98 3.90 15.99 14.82
C GLU A 98 2.40 15.67 14.91
N LEU A 99 1.96 14.58 14.27
CA LEU A 99 0.58 14.12 14.35
C LEU A 99 0.23 13.66 15.76
N ALA A 100 1.09 12.89 16.42
CA ALA A 100 0.89 12.47 17.80
C ALA A 100 0.74 13.67 18.74
N HIS A 101 1.62 14.67 18.64
CA HIS A 101 1.53 15.91 19.42
C HIS A 101 0.20 16.67 19.21
N ARG A 102 -0.22 16.81 17.95
CA ARG A 102 -1.49 17.48 17.63
C ARG A 102 -2.70 16.69 18.11
N LEU A 103 -2.68 15.37 17.99
CA LEU A 103 -3.74 14.50 18.45
C LEU A 103 -3.88 14.51 19.97
N LYS A 104 -2.77 14.51 20.72
CA LYS A 104 -2.79 14.69 22.18
C LYS A 104 -3.46 16.02 22.58
N LYS A 105 -3.17 17.11 21.86
CA LYS A 105 -3.85 18.41 22.06
C LYS A 105 -5.32 18.37 21.68
N PHE A 106 -5.66 17.71 20.57
CA PHE A 106 -7.04 17.52 20.13
C PHE A 106 -7.84 16.67 21.11
N ALA A 107 -7.22 15.68 21.76
CA ALA A 107 -7.87 14.86 22.78
C ALA A 107 -8.38 15.69 23.97
N LEU A 108 -7.74 16.82 24.28
CA LEU A 108 -8.17 17.72 25.36
C LEU A 108 -9.48 18.46 25.05
N THR A 109 -9.97 18.43 23.81
CA THR A 109 -11.25 19.05 23.46
C THR A 109 -12.46 18.14 23.74
N PHE A 110 -12.22 16.89 24.14
CA PHE A 110 -13.25 15.90 24.44
C PHE A 110 -13.31 15.64 25.94
N ASP A 111 -14.53 15.63 26.49
CA ASP A 111 -14.81 15.31 27.90
C ASP A 111 -15.34 13.88 28.11
N ASP A 112 -15.34 13.07 27.05
CA ASP A 112 -15.92 11.73 27.01
C ASP A 112 -14.85 10.64 26.89
N LYS A 113 -15.29 9.38 26.78
CA LYS A 113 -14.39 8.24 26.57
C LYS A 113 -13.64 8.30 25.23
N THR A 114 -14.07 9.14 24.29
CA THR A 114 -13.41 9.34 22.99
C THR A 114 -12.03 9.96 23.20
N GLN A 115 -11.84 10.78 24.24
CA GLN A 115 -10.52 11.30 24.62
C GLN A 115 -9.47 10.20 24.74
N LEU A 116 -9.79 9.11 25.44
CA LEU A 116 -8.86 7.98 25.65
C LEU A 116 -8.51 7.28 24.32
N ALA A 117 -9.48 7.17 23.41
CA ALA A 117 -9.25 6.57 22.10
C ALA A 117 -8.31 7.43 21.23
N VAL A 118 -8.47 8.75 21.28
CA VAL A 118 -7.58 9.69 20.55
C VAL A 118 -6.17 9.65 21.13
N ILE A 119 -6.02 9.61 22.45
CA ILE A 119 -4.71 9.46 23.11
C ILE A 119 -4.05 8.14 22.70
N ALA A 120 -4.78 7.03 22.74
CA ALA A 120 -4.26 5.72 22.34
C ALA A 120 -3.80 5.71 20.87
N TYR A 121 -4.51 6.40 19.97
CA TYR A 121 -4.08 6.55 18.58
C TYR A 121 -2.79 7.38 18.46
N ALA A 122 -2.66 8.46 19.24
CA ALA A 122 -1.44 9.26 19.28
C ALA A 122 -0.24 8.45 19.82
N GLU A 123 -0.44 7.64 20.85
CA GLU A 123 0.59 6.73 21.38
C GLU A 123 1.00 5.66 20.36
N ALA A 124 0.06 5.16 19.55
CA ALA A 124 0.38 4.23 18.46
C ALA A 124 1.30 4.86 17.40
N LEU A 125 1.13 6.16 17.11
CA LEU A 125 2.03 6.90 16.22
C LEU A 125 3.41 7.12 16.86
N ASP A 126 3.46 7.48 18.14
CA ASP A 126 4.73 7.58 18.89
C ASP A 126 5.46 6.23 18.90
N GLY A 127 4.73 5.11 18.96
CA GLY A 127 5.31 3.78 18.85
C GLY A 127 6.10 3.56 17.55
N LEU A 128 5.69 4.16 16.42
CA LEU A 128 6.46 4.08 15.17
C LEU A 128 7.81 4.80 15.28
N VAL A 129 7.84 5.94 15.98
CA VAL A 129 9.05 6.71 16.25
C VAL A 129 9.98 5.93 17.18
N GLU A 130 9.44 5.31 18.23
CA GLU A 130 10.22 4.45 19.14
C GLU A 130 10.86 3.26 18.41
N LEU A 131 10.12 2.63 17.49
CA LEU A 131 10.64 1.56 16.64
C LEU A 131 11.82 2.03 15.78
N LEU A 132 11.70 3.23 15.19
CA LEU A 132 12.76 3.83 14.38
C LEU A 132 13.99 4.16 15.24
N ALA A 133 13.79 4.75 16.43
CA ALA A 133 14.85 5.06 17.38
C ALA A 133 15.60 3.79 17.81
N ARG A 134 14.87 2.73 18.15
CA ARG A 134 15.45 1.44 18.52
C ARG A 134 16.27 0.84 17.38
N ASN A 135 15.77 0.90 16.15
CA ASN A 135 16.51 0.41 14.97
C ASN A 135 17.76 1.23 14.68
N ALA A 136 17.76 2.53 15.02
CA ALA A 136 18.93 3.41 14.92
C ALA A 136 19.97 3.19 16.05
N GLY A 137 19.61 2.43 17.08
CA GLY A 137 20.43 2.22 18.28
C GLY A 137 20.40 3.39 19.27
N LEU A 138 19.33 4.20 19.23
CA LEU A 138 19.03 5.24 20.22
C LEU A 138 18.21 4.67 21.37
N ASP A 139 18.25 5.35 22.52
CA ASP A 139 17.26 5.09 23.58
C ASP A 139 15.88 5.59 23.11
N PRO A 140 14.88 4.70 22.98
CA PRO A 140 13.55 5.10 22.51
C PRO A 140 12.86 6.12 23.42
N ILE A 141 13.12 6.08 24.73
CA ILE A 141 12.50 6.98 25.69
C ILE A 141 13.05 8.39 25.51
N ASP A 142 14.38 8.53 25.45
CA ASP A 142 15.03 9.82 25.24
C ASP A 142 14.67 10.39 23.88
N ALA A 143 14.72 9.57 22.82
CA ALA A 143 14.35 9.99 21.47
C ALA A 143 12.91 10.51 21.41
N ARG A 144 11.94 9.83 22.04
CA ARG A 144 10.54 10.28 22.09
C ARG A 144 10.40 11.61 22.84
N LEU A 145 11.05 11.76 23.99
CA LEU A 145 10.97 12.97 24.80
C LEU A 145 11.59 14.18 24.09
N GLU A 146 12.78 14.00 23.49
CA GLU A 146 13.44 15.05 22.73
C GLU A 146 12.62 15.48 21.50
N MET A 147 11.99 14.51 20.82
CA MET A 147 11.14 14.78 19.68
C MET A 147 9.88 15.53 20.11
N GLU A 148 9.18 15.10 21.15
CA GLU A 148 8.04 15.82 21.70
C GLU A 148 8.40 17.27 22.10
N ALA A 149 9.57 17.47 22.73
CA ALA A 149 10.08 18.80 23.06
C ALA A 149 10.42 19.66 21.83
N ALA A 150 10.94 19.07 20.75
CA ALA A 150 11.20 19.77 19.50
C ALA A 150 9.89 20.22 18.82
N HIS A 151 8.92 19.32 18.72
CA HIS A 151 7.61 19.61 18.13
C HIS A 151 6.77 20.57 18.97
N ALA A 152 6.89 20.54 20.30
CA ALA A 152 6.33 21.54 21.20
C ALA A 152 6.86 22.96 20.93
N ARG A 153 8.14 23.09 20.53
CA ARG A 153 8.78 24.35 20.12
C ARG A 153 8.43 24.78 18.69
N GLY A 154 7.62 24.00 17.97
CA GLY A 154 7.21 24.30 16.60
C GLY A 154 8.16 23.79 15.51
N LEU A 155 9.15 22.96 15.86
CA LEU A 155 10.08 22.33 14.92
C LEU A 155 9.44 21.07 14.29
N LYS A 156 8.43 21.28 13.44
CA LYS A 156 7.52 20.24 12.91
C LYS A 156 8.18 19.15 12.08
N TRP A 157 9.37 19.39 11.56
CA TRP A 157 10.08 18.49 10.65
C TRP A 157 11.29 17.84 11.30
N THR A 158 11.43 17.97 12.63
CA THR A 158 12.47 17.26 13.36
C THR A 158 12.21 15.76 13.26
N GLY A 159 13.18 15.02 12.73
CA GLY A 159 13.17 13.58 12.51
C GLY A 159 14.36 12.90 13.17
N ILE A 160 14.36 11.57 13.18
CA ILE A 160 15.51 10.76 13.65
C ILE A 160 16.52 10.60 12.51
N ASP A 161 17.73 11.12 12.71
CA ASP A 161 18.88 10.83 11.84
C ASP A 161 19.49 9.49 12.27
N VAL A 162 19.26 8.45 11.47
CA VAL A 162 19.77 7.09 11.73
C VAL A 162 21.30 7.02 11.63
N PHE A 163 21.91 7.86 10.79
CA PHE A 163 23.37 7.85 10.58
C PHE A 163 24.09 8.65 11.66
N ALA A 164 23.60 9.84 11.98
CA ALA A 164 24.19 10.68 13.01
C ALA A 164 23.73 10.33 14.44
N ARG A 165 22.73 9.45 14.59
CA ARG A 165 22.13 9.04 15.87
C ARG A 165 21.73 10.25 16.71
N ARG A 166 20.97 11.16 16.10
CA ARG A 166 20.45 12.37 16.77
C ARG A 166 19.21 12.86 16.05
N LEU A 167 18.49 13.78 16.68
CA LEU A 167 17.39 14.48 16.02
C LEU A 167 17.91 15.59 15.10
N ARG A 168 17.31 15.72 13.91
CA ARG A 168 17.62 16.76 12.94
C ARG A 168 16.41 17.03 12.04
N ASP A 169 16.33 18.22 11.43
CA ASP A 169 15.31 18.52 10.42
C ASP A 169 15.38 17.55 9.23
N ALA A 170 14.25 16.93 8.89
CA ALA A 170 14.13 15.93 7.83
C ALA A 170 14.41 16.47 6.43
N PHE A 171 14.08 17.74 6.16
CA PHE A 171 14.38 18.37 4.87
C PHE A 171 15.87 18.66 4.75
N GLU A 172 16.54 19.07 5.82
CA GLU A 172 18.00 19.21 5.81
C GLU A 172 18.72 17.88 5.58
N MET A 173 18.13 16.77 6.03
CA MET A 173 18.65 15.42 5.78
C MET A 173 18.34 14.93 4.35
N GLY A 174 17.47 15.62 3.61
CA GLY A 174 16.98 15.14 2.31
C GLY A 174 16.01 13.95 2.41
N VAL A 175 15.48 13.66 3.61
CA VAL A 175 14.54 12.56 3.83
C VAL A 175 13.13 13.09 3.68
N VAL A 176 12.55 12.87 2.50
CA VAL A 176 11.20 13.32 2.14
C VAL A 176 10.33 12.15 1.73
N GLU A 177 9.05 12.25 2.07
CA GLU A 177 8.05 11.24 1.70
C GLU A 177 6.90 11.91 0.93
N PRO A 178 6.35 11.26 -0.11
CA PRO A 178 5.17 11.78 -0.81
C PRO A 178 3.95 11.80 0.11
N LEU A 179 3.24 12.93 0.14
CA LEU A 179 2.05 13.11 0.99
C LEU A 179 0.99 12.04 0.72
N LEU A 180 0.73 11.75 -0.56
CA LEU A 180 -0.27 10.77 -0.98
C LEU A 180 -0.03 9.38 -0.38
N ILE A 181 1.24 8.98 -0.22
CA ILE A 181 1.59 7.68 0.36
C ILE A 181 1.28 7.68 1.85
N LYS A 182 1.64 8.74 2.58
CA LYS A 182 1.35 8.81 4.02
C LYS A 182 -0.14 8.90 4.32
N ASP A 183 -0.88 9.68 3.56
CA ASP A 183 -2.33 9.79 3.72
C ASP A 183 -3.01 8.43 3.51
N SER A 184 -2.65 7.75 2.42
CA SER A 184 -3.14 6.40 2.14
C SER A 184 -2.75 5.39 3.23
N ALA A 185 -1.53 5.47 3.74
CA ALA A 185 -1.05 4.58 4.79
C ALA A 185 -1.86 4.70 6.08
N PHE A 186 -2.09 5.93 6.55
CA PHE A 186 -2.89 6.16 7.77
C PHE A 186 -4.35 5.77 7.59
N MET A 187 -4.93 6.05 6.42
CA MET A 187 -6.30 5.66 6.11
C MET A 187 -6.48 4.14 6.11
N ILE A 188 -5.61 3.41 5.40
CA ILE A 188 -5.69 1.94 5.30
C ILE A 188 -5.43 1.29 6.65
N ALA A 189 -4.42 1.76 7.39
CA ALA A 189 -4.11 1.24 8.72
C ALA A 189 -5.27 1.44 9.70
N SER A 190 -5.88 2.63 9.71
CA SER A 190 -7.03 2.93 10.55
C SER A 190 -8.25 2.08 10.21
N GLU A 191 -8.56 1.93 8.92
CA GLU A 191 -9.68 1.10 8.45
C GLU A 191 -9.48 -0.37 8.84
N ALA A 192 -8.28 -0.92 8.62
CA ALA A 192 -7.94 -2.28 9.00
C ALA A 192 -8.05 -2.48 10.52
N ALA A 193 -7.54 -1.54 11.32
CA ALA A 193 -7.66 -1.60 12.78
C ALA A 193 -9.13 -1.56 13.23
N CYS A 194 -9.96 -0.69 12.64
CA CYS A 194 -11.39 -0.66 12.91
C CYS A 194 -12.09 -1.97 12.56
N GLN A 195 -11.73 -2.60 11.43
CA GLN A 195 -12.27 -3.90 11.05
C GLN A 195 -11.92 -4.99 12.06
N LEU A 196 -10.66 -5.01 12.53
CA LEU A 196 -10.21 -5.99 13.53
C LEU A 196 -10.90 -5.78 14.89
N VAL A 197 -10.99 -4.54 15.38
CA VAL A 197 -11.62 -4.23 16.68
C VAL A 197 -13.12 -4.51 16.68
N ARG A 198 -13.80 -4.44 15.53
CA ARG A 198 -15.24 -4.76 15.41
C ARG A 198 -15.54 -6.25 15.51
N VAL A 199 -14.57 -7.13 15.27
CA VAL A 199 -14.78 -8.58 15.31
C VAL A 199 -14.69 -9.05 16.77
N ASP A 200 -15.85 -9.32 17.37
CA ASP A 200 -15.93 -9.85 18.74
C ASP A 200 -15.57 -11.36 18.80
N ARG A 201 -15.92 -12.11 17.75
CA ARG A 201 -15.70 -13.56 17.71
C ARG A 201 -15.28 -14.07 16.33
N VAL A 202 -14.22 -14.87 16.31
CA VAL A 202 -13.79 -15.63 15.13
C VAL A 202 -14.23 -17.08 15.29
N LEU A 203 -15.06 -17.57 14.36
CA LEU A 203 -15.42 -18.97 14.27
C LEU A 203 -14.54 -19.65 13.23
N LYS A 204 -13.70 -20.59 13.66
CA LYS A 204 -12.94 -21.44 12.73
C LYS A 204 -13.84 -22.60 12.30
N GLY A 205 -14.31 -22.56 11.06
CA GLY A 205 -14.95 -23.71 10.45
C GLY A 205 -13.88 -24.77 10.14
N TYR A 206 -14.01 -25.98 10.70
CA TYR A 206 -13.22 -27.12 10.26
C TYR A 206 -13.78 -27.57 8.90
N ALA A 207 -13.20 -27.07 7.81
CA ALA A 207 -13.37 -27.68 6.50
C ALA A 207 -12.70 -29.07 6.53
N GLY A 208 -13.47 -30.11 6.84
CA GLY A 208 -12.96 -31.49 6.89
C GLY A 208 -13.57 -32.42 7.92
N ALA A 209 -14.50 -31.98 8.78
CA ALA A 209 -15.35 -32.92 9.51
C ALA A 209 -16.44 -33.40 8.56
N THR A 210 -16.18 -34.48 7.83
CA THR A 210 -17.24 -35.28 7.21
C THR A 210 -18.12 -35.76 8.36
N LEU A 211 -19.21 -35.04 8.63
CA LEU A 211 -20.24 -35.53 9.52
C LEU A 211 -20.81 -36.77 8.85
N ILE A 212 -20.44 -37.95 9.35
CA ILE A 212 -21.16 -39.17 9.05
C ILE A 212 -22.61 -38.89 9.49
N PRO A 213 -23.61 -39.00 8.59
CA PRO A 213 -24.99 -38.74 8.96
C PRO A 213 -25.39 -39.64 10.14
N GLY A 214 -25.54 -39.07 11.33
CA GLY A 214 -26.04 -39.78 12.52
C GLY A 214 -25.11 -39.87 13.73
N GLU A 215 -23.82 -39.53 13.64
CA GLU A 215 -22.94 -39.50 14.82
C GLU A 215 -22.60 -38.06 15.23
N ILE A 216 -23.15 -37.65 16.37
CA ILE A 216 -22.69 -36.46 17.10
C ILE A 216 -21.47 -36.88 17.91
N PRO A 217 -20.26 -36.34 17.64
CA PRO A 217 -19.11 -36.63 18.48
C PRO A 217 -19.38 -36.13 19.91
N PRO A 218 -18.99 -36.90 20.95
CA PRO A 218 -19.29 -36.56 22.33
C PRO A 218 -18.67 -35.19 22.67
N GLY A 219 -19.52 -34.18 22.83
CA GLY A 219 -19.13 -32.79 23.14
C GLY A 219 -19.60 -31.73 22.14
N ALA A 220 -20.19 -32.09 20.99
CA ALA A 220 -20.72 -31.11 20.03
C ALA A 220 -22.21 -30.81 20.30
N SER A 221 -22.51 -29.63 20.85
CA SER A 221 -23.86 -29.06 20.82
C SER A 221 -24.21 -28.67 19.38
N GLU A 222 -25.38 -29.09 18.89
CA GLU A 222 -25.86 -28.80 17.52
C GLU A 222 -25.77 -27.30 17.20
N GLY A 223 -24.78 -26.93 16.38
CA GLY A 223 -24.71 -25.62 15.76
C GLY A 223 -25.67 -25.52 14.57
N PRO A 224 -26.06 -24.31 14.15
CA PRO A 224 -27.03 -24.12 13.07
C PRO A 224 -26.53 -24.78 11.77
N ARG A 225 -27.44 -25.48 11.10
CA ARG A 225 -27.17 -26.21 9.85
C ARG A 225 -26.62 -25.25 8.80
N VAL A 226 -25.39 -25.49 8.37
CA VAL A 226 -24.76 -24.73 7.27
C VAL A 226 -25.32 -25.26 5.95
N LEU A 227 -26.03 -24.40 5.21
CA LEU A 227 -26.42 -24.68 3.83
C LEU A 227 -25.16 -24.63 2.96
N ASN A 228 -24.82 -25.74 2.33
CA ASN A 228 -23.57 -25.85 1.57
C ASN A 228 -23.78 -25.69 0.06
N ASP A 229 -25.02 -25.79 -0.45
CA ASP A 229 -25.29 -25.68 -1.88
C ASP A 229 -26.29 -24.58 -2.24
N ALA A 230 -26.11 -23.99 -3.43
CA ALA A 230 -27.04 -23.01 -4.00
C ALA A 230 -28.47 -23.57 -4.21
N LYS A 231 -28.61 -24.91 -4.19
CA LYS A 231 -29.89 -25.63 -4.28
C LYS A 231 -30.69 -25.58 -2.98
N ASP A 232 -30.01 -25.29 -1.86
CA ASP A 232 -30.63 -25.23 -0.54
C ASP A 232 -31.21 -23.84 -0.24
N LEU A 233 -30.89 -22.82 -1.06
CA LEU A 233 -31.44 -21.47 -0.89
C LEU A 233 -32.90 -21.38 -1.37
N PRO A 234 -33.75 -20.61 -0.67
CA PRO A 234 -35.10 -20.29 -1.13
C PRO A 234 -35.07 -19.64 -2.53
N GLU A 235 -35.97 -20.05 -3.42
CA GLU A 235 -36.00 -19.60 -4.83
C GLU A 235 -36.01 -18.08 -5.00
N GLU A 236 -36.64 -17.34 -4.08
CA GLU A 236 -36.67 -15.87 -4.08
C GLU A 236 -35.26 -15.26 -3.95
N THR A 237 -34.39 -15.88 -3.16
CA THR A 237 -33.00 -15.43 -2.94
C THR A 237 -32.17 -15.67 -4.19
N VAL A 238 -32.32 -16.82 -4.83
CA VAL A 238 -31.66 -17.16 -6.11
C VAL A 238 -32.10 -16.19 -7.22
N LYS A 239 -33.38 -15.78 -7.21
CA LYS A 239 -33.95 -14.84 -8.17
C LYS A 239 -33.45 -13.40 -7.96
N ALA A 240 -33.21 -13.00 -6.71
CA ALA A 240 -32.59 -11.72 -6.36
C ALA A 240 -31.12 -11.65 -6.82
N PHE A 241 -30.36 -12.73 -6.63
CA PHE A 241 -28.95 -12.83 -7.06
C PHE A 241 -28.77 -12.84 -8.58
N ARG A 242 -29.67 -13.48 -9.34
CA ARG A 242 -29.62 -13.43 -10.82
C ARG A 242 -29.93 -12.05 -11.39
N LYS A 243 -30.65 -11.21 -10.64
CA LYS A 243 -31.06 -9.86 -11.06
C LYS A 243 -29.96 -8.82 -10.79
N SER A 244 -29.11 -9.05 -9.79
CA SER A 244 -27.94 -8.21 -9.55
C SER A 244 -26.88 -8.55 -10.61
N ARG A 245 -26.55 -7.55 -11.43
CA ARG A 245 -25.62 -7.65 -12.57
C ARG A 245 -24.14 -7.87 -12.15
N PHE A 246 -23.89 -8.32 -10.92
CA PHE A 246 -22.61 -8.24 -10.23
C PHE A 246 -21.80 -9.53 -10.20
N LEU A 247 -22.39 -10.70 -10.50
CA LEU A 247 -21.66 -11.97 -10.55
C LEU A 247 -22.18 -12.83 -11.70
N LYS A 248 -21.33 -13.08 -12.71
CA LYS A 248 -21.51 -14.23 -13.62
C LYS A 248 -20.65 -15.38 -13.07
N PRO A 249 -21.17 -16.61 -13.01
CA PRO A 249 -20.42 -17.76 -12.54
C PRO A 249 -19.37 -18.15 -13.59
N TYR A 250 -18.09 -18.11 -13.20
CA TYR A 250 -16.99 -18.77 -13.90
C TYR A 250 -16.17 -19.53 -12.86
N GLY A 251 -16.34 -20.85 -12.79
CA GLY A 251 -15.49 -21.75 -12.01
C GLY A 251 -15.60 -21.62 -10.48
N SER A 252 -14.97 -22.58 -9.80
CA SER A 252 -15.07 -22.87 -8.35
C SER A 252 -14.04 -22.13 -7.48
N LYS A 253 -13.53 -20.96 -7.91
CA LYS A 253 -12.65 -20.12 -7.09
C LYS A 253 -13.09 -18.66 -7.15
N LEU A 254 -13.38 -18.11 -5.98
CA LEU A 254 -13.58 -16.67 -5.75
C LEU A 254 -12.20 -16.04 -5.58
N GLU A 255 -11.72 -15.32 -6.58
CA GLU A 255 -10.64 -14.35 -6.40
C GLU A 255 -11.18 -12.94 -6.71
N LEU A 256 -10.84 -11.99 -5.84
CA LEU A 256 -11.10 -10.57 -6.03
C LEU A 256 -10.14 -10.05 -7.10
N ASN A 257 -10.68 -9.44 -8.16
CA ASN A 257 -9.86 -8.78 -9.17
C ASN A 257 -9.16 -7.55 -8.58
N LEU A 258 -7.83 -7.50 -8.69
CA LEU A 258 -7.05 -6.26 -8.83
C LEU A 258 -7.17 -5.74 -10.27
#